data_AF-A0A7Z7VMD6-F1
#
_entry.id   AF-A0A7Z7VMD6-F1
#
_cell.length_a   1.000
_cell.length_b   1.000
_cell.length_c   1.000
_cell.angle_alpha   90.00
_cell.angle_beta   90.00
_cell.angle_gamma   90.00
#
_symmetry.space_group_name_H-M   'P 1'
#
loop_
_entity.id
_entity.type
_entity.pdbx_description
1 polymer ?
#
loop_
_entity_poly.entity_id
_entity_poly.type
_entity_poly.pdbx_seq_one_letter_code
_entity_poly.pdbx_strand_id
1 'polypeptide(L)'
;MKALKVQLFSILATVCFSHSLSVSAHELSTNDVRVLTEAEVELLGSDRDNNGVRDDIQEYLDSRYSGYPIIRHEMERYSKAIDKLMIGKTIKDRLEAYQDMDETKYCAFGWGYTEDEFTVHVTKIYEMQVNTPQRILAASRAERSMRGFERPQYRTKPYKEYCHQENSSQN
;
A
#
# COMPACT_ATOMS: atom_id res chain seq x y z
N MET A 1 -30.99 28.52 -59.73
CA MET A 1 -29.91 28.71 -60.73
C MET A 1 -29.26 30.06 -60.50
N LYS A 2 -27.98 30.06 -60.06
CA LYS A 2 -26.97 31.16 -60.08
C LYS A 2 -25.81 30.64 -59.22
N ALA A 3 -24.77 30.05 -59.84
CA ALA A 3 -23.64 30.70 -60.50
C ALA A 3 -22.61 31.27 -59.49
N LEU A 4 -21.57 30.47 -59.28
CA LEU A 4 -20.14 30.81 -59.38
C LEU A 4 -19.73 32.30 -59.43
N LYS A 5 -18.81 32.70 -58.55
CA LYS A 5 -17.54 33.44 -58.80
C LYS A 5 -16.95 33.87 -57.45
N VAL A 6 -15.85 33.27 -56.99
CA VAL A 6 -14.44 33.61 -57.30
C VAL A 6 -14.04 35.01 -56.79
N GLN A 7 -13.23 34.97 -55.73
CA GLN A 7 -12.05 35.78 -55.38
C GLN A 7 -11.99 37.26 -55.81
N LEU A 8 -11.72 38.15 -54.85
CA LEU A 8 -10.39 38.69 -54.49
C LEU A 8 -10.58 39.98 -53.65
N PHE A 9 -9.46 40.46 -53.10
CA PHE A 9 -9.24 41.66 -52.29
C PHE A 9 -9.43 41.44 -50.78
N SER A 10 -8.55 41.86 -49.87
CA SER A 10 -7.15 42.30 -49.95
C SER A 10 -6.74 42.56 -48.49
N ILE A 11 -5.55 42.09 -48.12
CA ILE A 11 -4.53 42.85 -47.37
C ILE A 11 -4.74 43.11 -45.84
N LEU A 12 -3.72 42.62 -45.11
CA LEU A 12 -3.12 43.09 -43.85
C LEU A 12 -3.99 43.24 -42.60
N ALA A 13 -3.65 42.44 -41.57
CA ALA A 13 -3.23 43.01 -40.29
C ALA A 13 -2.42 41.97 -39.49
N THR A 14 -1.16 42.32 -39.26
CA THR A 14 -0.22 41.66 -38.34
C THR A 14 -0.72 41.81 -36.91
N VAL A 15 -0.85 40.71 -36.18
CA VAL A 15 -0.82 40.72 -34.70
C VAL A 15 0.10 39.59 -34.25
N CYS A 16 1.24 39.97 -33.68
CA CYS A 16 2.20 39.09 -33.05
C CYS A 16 1.50 38.30 -31.93
N PHE A 17 1.29 37.00 -32.15
CA PHE A 17 0.88 36.09 -31.09
C PHE A 17 2.13 35.66 -30.31
N SER A 18 2.44 36.42 -29.25
CA SER A 18 3.34 36.01 -28.20
C SER A 18 2.77 34.75 -27.54
N HIS A 19 3.16 33.56 -28.00
CA HIS A 19 2.90 32.34 -27.26
C HIS A 19 3.85 32.32 -26.08
N SER A 20 3.40 32.90 -24.95
CA SER A 20 3.90 32.55 -23.63
C SER A 20 3.70 31.05 -23.47
N LEU A 21 4.79 30.29 -23.64
CA LEU A 21 4.87 28.90 -23.20
C LEU A 21 4.68 28.91 -21.69
N SER A 22 3.46 28.68 -21.25
CA SER A 22 3.15 28.27 -19.90
C SER A 22 3.83 26.92 -19.68
N VAL A 23 5.02 26.96 -19.09
CA VAL A 23 5.57 25.83 -18.34
C VAL A 23 4.55 25.55 -17.24
N SER A 24 3.63 24.64 -17.50
CA SER A 24 2.85 24.01 -16.45
C SER A 24 3.86 23.19 -15.66
N ALA A 25 4.32 23.77 -14.56
CA ALA A 25 4.92 23.00 -13.49
C ALA A 25 3.91 21.92 -13.14
N HIS A 26 4.25 20.69 -13.52
CA HIS A 26 3.60 19.50 -13.01
C HIS A 26 3.75 19.62 -11.49
N GLU A 27 2.67 20.00 -10.81
CA GLU A 27 2.61 19.90 -9.36
C GLU A 27 2.87 18.43 -9.05
N LEU A 28 4.11 18.17 -8.65
CA LEU A 28 4.52 16.96 -7.99
C LEU A 28 3.62 16.91 -6.75
N SER A 29 2.59 16.07 -6.80
CA SER A 29 1.80 15.70 -5.63
C SER A 29 2.81 15.38 -4.54
N THR A 30 2.92 16.28 -3.56
CA THR A 30 3.59 15.99 -2.31
C THR A 30 2.81 14.82 -1.75
N ASN A 31 3.36 13.61 -1.88
CA ASN A 31 2.92 12.50 -1.05
C ASN A 31 2.85 13.07 0.37
N ASP A 32 1.65 13.14 0.92
CA ASP A 32 1.41 13.70 2.24
C ASP A 32 2.07 12.74 3.23
N VAL A 33 3.37 12.96 3.50
CA VAL A 33 4.16 12.12 4.39
C VAL A 33 3.63 12.38 5.79
N ARG A 34 2.71 11.53 6.23
CA ARG A 34 2.11 11.60 7.55
C ARG A 34 3.22 11.51 8.60
N VAL A 35 3.48 12.61 9.30
CA VAL A 35 4.40 12.63 10.43
C VAL A 35 3.81 11.77 11.57
N LEU A 36 4.58 10.78 12.02
CA LEU A 36 4.20 9.90 13.11
C LEU A 36 4.34 10.60 14.47
N THR A 37 3.42 10.31 15.38
CA THR A 37 3.56 10.70 16.79
C THR A 37 4.57 9.82 17.51
N GLU A 38 5.15 10.29 18.62
CA GLU A 38 6.08 9.50 19.44
C GLU A 38 5.49 8.15 19.87
N ALA A 39 4.21 8.13 20.25
CA ALA A 39 3.49 6.91 20.59
C ALA A 39 3.35 5.95 19.39
N GLU A 40 3.16 6.47 18.17
CA GLU A 40 3.14 5.63 16.96
C GLU A 40 4.52 5.07 16.65
N VAL A 41 5.58 5.87 16.81
CA VAL A 41 6.97 5.39 16.65
C VAL A 41 7.29 4.28 17.65
N GLU A 42 6.88 4.41 18.92
CA GLU A 42 7.04 3.35 19.93
C GLU A 42 6.31 2.06 19.52
N LEU A 43 5.10 2.17 18.98
CA LEU A 43 4.34 1.02 18.49
C LEU A 43 5.06 0.31 17.33
N LEU A 44 5.56 1.06 16.35
CA LEU A 44 6.25 0.51 15.18
C LEU A 44 7.61 -0.10 15.54
N GLY A 45 8.33 0.46 16.51
CA GLY A 45 9.65 -0.01 16.90
C GLY A 45 10.76 0.41 15.93
N SER A 46 11.89 -0.30 15.97
CA SER A 46 13.08 0.01 15.17
C SER A 46 12.96 -0.56 13.76
N ASP A 47 13.07 0.33 12.78
CA ASP A 47 13.20 0.04 11.35
C ASP A 47 14.35 0.94 10.85
N ARG A 48 15.57 0.38 10.76
CA ARG A 48 16.78 1.19 10.47
C ARG A 48 16.96 1.47 8.99
N ASP A 49 16.51 0.56 8.13
CA ASP A 49 16.62 0.70 6.69
C ASP A 49 15.38 1.39 6.07
N ASN A 50 14.38 1.70 6.89
CA ASN A 50 13.12 2.35 6.53
C ASN A 50 12.35 1.58 5.45
N ASN A 51 12.43 0.24 5.49
CA ASN A 51 11.74 -0.62 4.53
C ASN A 51 10.27 -0.87 4.93
N GLY A 52 9.85 -0.39 6.11
CA GLY A 52 8.51 -0.52 6.68
C GLY A 52 8.29 -1.81 7.46
N VAL A 53 9.32 -2.64 7.65
CA VAL A 53 9.31 -3.86 8.47
C VAL A 53 10.24 -3.65 9.65
N ARG A 54 9.78 -4.02 10.85
CA ARG A 54 10.59 -3.93 12.05
C ARG A 54 11.83 -4.84 11.95
N ASP A 55 13.00 -4.35 12.36
CA ASP A 55 14.29 -5.03 12.15
C ASP A 55 14.32 -6.50 12.64
N ASP A 56 13.73 -6.79 13.80
CA ASP A 56 13.67 -8.15 14.38
C ASP A 56 12.77 -9.11 13.57
N ILE A 57 11.74 -8.57 12.93
CA ILE A 57 10.87 -9.31 12.02
C ILE A 57 11.59 -9.52 10.70
N GLN A 58 12.24 -8.48 10.15
CA GLN A 58 13.04 -8.61 8.93
C GLN A 58 14.11 -9.70 9.08
N GLU A 59 14.86 -9.71 10.18
CA GLU A 59 15.85 -10.75 10.48
C GLU A 59 15.23 -12.16 10.52
N TYR A 60 14.08 -12.31 11.16
CA TYR A 60 13.34 -13.58 11.18
C TYR A 60 12.89 -14.00 9.78
N LEU A 61 12.39 -13.07 8.97
CA LEU A 61 11.91 -13.34 7.62
C LEU A 61 13.05 -13.77 6.69
N ASP A 62 14.17 -13.07 6.74
CA ASP A 62 15.36 -13.40 5.94
C ASP A 62 15.97 -14.74 6.33
N SER A 63 15.97 -15.07 7.62
CA SER A 63 16.44 -16.38 8.10
C SER A 63 15.48 -17.51 7.70
N ARG A 64 14.18 -17.35 8.00
CA ARG A 64 13.18 -18.43 7.88
C ARG A 64 12.80 -18.71 6.42
N TYR A 65 12.83 -17.70 5.56
CA TYR A 65 12.31 -17.74 4.19
C TYR A 65 13.36 -17.38 3.12
N SER A 66 14.65 -17.50 3.42
CA SER A 66 15.75 -17.25 2.46
C SER A 66 15.60 -17.96 1.09
N GLY A 67 14.98 -19.13 1.06
CA GLY A 67 14.70 -19.90 -0.16
C GLY A 67 13.28 -19.75 -0.72
N TYR A 68 12.43 -18.91 -0.11
CA TYR A 68 11.00 -18.80 -0.40
C TYR A 68 10.58 -17.33 -0.56
N PRO A 69 11.04 -16.64 -1.63
CA PRO A 69 10.88 -15.19 -1.77
C PRO A 69 9.42 -14.73 -1.79
N ILE A 70 8.52 -15.54 -2.38
CA ILE A 70 7.09 -15.22 -2.46
C ILE A 70 6.47 -15.15 -1.06
N ILE A 71 6.61 -16.20 -0.24
CA ILE A 71 6.00 -16.20 1.10
C ILE A 71 6.71 -15.20 2.01
N ARG A 72 8.03 -14.98 1.83
CA ARG A 72 8.76 -13.91 2.53
C ARG A 72 8.09 -12.56 2.28
N HIS A 73 7.91 -12.20 1.01
CA HIS A 73 7.29 -10.95 0.61
C HIS A 73 5.87 -10.80 1.17
N GLU A 74 5.06 -11.86 1.12
CA GLU A 74 3.71 -11.81 1.68
C GLU A 74 3.71 -11.67 3.21
N MET A 75 4.70 -12.20 3.92
CA MET A 75 4.85 -11.98 5.36
C MET A 75 5.35 -10.58 5.71
N GLU A 76 6.21 -9.98 4.89
CA GLU A 76 6.59 -8.56 5.01
C GLU A 76 5.36 -7.65 4.84
N ARG A 77 4.55 -7.90 3.81
CA ARG A 77 3.29 -7.19 3.56
C ARG A 77 2.31 -7.36 4.73
N TYR A 78 2.20 -8.58 5.27
CA TYR A 78 1.34 -8.86 6.41
C TYR A 78 1.79 -8.11 7.67
N SER A 79 3.10 -8.07 7.95
CA SER A 79 3.69 -7.30 9.05
C SER A 79 3.38 -5.80 8.92
N LYS A 80 3.60 -5.21 7.74
CA LYS A 80 3.25 -3.82 7.41
C LYS A 80 1.76 -3.53 7.63
N ALA A 81 0.89 -4.47 7.26
CA ALA A 81 -0.55 -4.34 7.44
C ALA A 81 -0.96 -4.35 8.92
N ILE A 82 -0.32 -5.15 9.77
CA ILE A 82 -0.57 -5.11 11.23
C ILE A 82 -0.14 -3.76 11.80
N ASP A 83 0.99 -3.21 11.35
CA ASP A 83 1.43 -1.88 11.78
C ASP A 83 0.43 -0.78 11.37
N LYS A 84 -0.04 -0.81 10.12
CA LYS A 84 -1.11 0.06 9.63
C LYS A 84 -2.39 -0.09 10.45
N LEU A 85 -2.73 -1.31 10.86
CA LEU A 85 -3.89 -1.59 11.72
C LEU A 85 -3.72 -0.95 13.12
N MET A 86 -2.55 -1.10 13.74
CA MET A 86 -2.27 -0.59 15.09
C MET A 86 -2.28 0.94 15.16
N ILE A 87 -1.72 1.61 14.14
CA ILE A 87 -1.61 3.09 14.11
C ILE A 87 -2.79 3.77 13.37
N GLY A 88 -3.67 2.99 12.74
CA GLY A 88 -4.81 3.50 11.99
C GLY A 88 -5.74 4.33 12.87
N LYS A 89 -6.05 5.56 12.43
CA LYS A 89 -6.86 6.53 13.22
C LYS A 89 -8.33 6.44 12.85
N THR A 90 -8.63 6.12 11.59
CA THR A 90 -10.00 6.04 11.09
C THR A 90 -10.42 4.59 10.86
N ILE A 91 -11.74 4.36 10.75
CA ILE A 91 -12.30 3.07 10.34
C ILE A 91 -11.83 2.70 8.94
N LYS A 92 -11.69 3.69 8.04
CA LYS A 92 -11.18 3.48 6.69
C LYS A 92 -9.75 2.92 6.72
N ASP A 93 -8.85 3.53 7.47
CA ASP A 93 -7.45 3.07 7.59
C ASP A 93 -7.38 1.61 8.06
N ARG A 94 -8.25 1.25 9.02
CA ARG A 94 -8.33 -0.09 9.60
C ARG A 94 -8.95 -1.11 8.63
N LEU A 95 -9.98 -0.71 7.87
CA LEU A 95 -10.55 -1.55 6.80
C LEU A 95 -9.52 -1.83 5.72
N GLU A 96 -8.73 -0.82 5.32
CA GLU A 96 -7.65 -0.99 4.37
C GLU A 96 -6.56 -1.91 4.92
N ALA A 97 -6.17 -1.76 6.18
CA ALA A 97 -5.20 -2.66 6.80
C ALA A 97 -5.70 -4.13 6.82
N TYR A 98 -6.97 -4.37 7.15
CA TYR A 98 -7.56 -5.70 7.06
C TYR A 98 -7.60 -6.23 5.63
N GLN A 99 -7.90 -5.37 4.66
CA GLN A 99 -7.83 -5.73 3.25
C GLN A 99 -6.40 -6.14 2.90
N ASP A 100 -5.40 -5.32 3.24
CA ASP A 100 -3.98 -5.60 2.99
C ASP A 100 -3.57 -6.97 3.58
N MET A 101 -4.02 -7.29 4.81
CA MET A 101 -3.83 -8.62 5.41
C MET A 101 -4.47 -9.74 4.60
N ASP A 102 -5.72 -9.59 4.15
CA ASP A 102 -6.43 -10.60 3.34
C ASP A 102 -5.81 -10.77 1.94
N GLU A 103 -5.28 -9.70 1.34
CA GLU A 103 -4.61 -9.79 0.04
C GLU A 103 -3.37 -10.69 0.09
N THR A 104 -2.62 -10.66 1.19
CA THR A 104 -1.46 -11.55 1.36
C THR A 104 -1.85 -13.03 1.39
N LYS A 105 -2.96 -13.35 2.07
CA LYS A 105 -3.56 -14.69 2.08
C LYS A 105 -3.96 -15.13 0.68
N TYR A 106 -4.63 -14.25 -0.06
CA TYR A 106 -5.07 -14.55 -1.41
C TYR A 106 -3.91 -14.74 -2.39
N CYS A 107 -2.84 -13.96 -2.27
CA CYS A 107 -1.63 -14.19 -3.07
C CYS A 107 -1.00 -15.55 -2.73
N ALA A 108 -0.84 -15.87 -1.44
CA ALA A 108 -0.29 -17.15 -1.00
C ALA A 108 -1.09 -18.34 -1.57
N PHE A 109 -2.43 -18.27 -1.54
CA PHE A 109 -3.28 -19.29 -2.16
C PHE A 109 -3.08 -19.39 -3.68
N GLY A 110 -2.84 -18.25 -4.35
CA GLY A 110 -2.50 -18.21 -5.78
C GLY A 110 -1.19 -18.93 -6.12
N TRP A 111 -0.31 -19.12 -5.14
CA TRP A 111 0.94 -19.86 -5.24
C TRP A 111 0.88 -21.29 -4.67
N GLY A 112 -0.29 -21.73 -4.23
CA GLY A 112 -0.54 -23.11 -3.81
C GLY A 112 -0.43 -23.37 -2.31
N TYR A 113 -0.25 -22.33 -1.48
CA TYR A 113 -0.33 -22.48 -0.03
C TYR A 113 -1.78 -22.74 0.41
N THR A 114 -1.95 -23.62 1.37
CA THR A 114 -3.25 -23.87 2.02
C THR A 114 -3.54 -22.82 3.11
N GLU A 115 -4.80 -22.77 3.55
CA GLU A 115 -5.21 -21.91 4.67
C GLU A 115 -4.46 -22.25 5.97
N ASP A 116 -4.27 -23.53 6.25
CA ASP A 116 -3.57 -23.99 7.45
C ASP A 116 -2.09 -23.59 7.42
N GLU A 117 -1.41 -23.81 6.29
CA GLU A 117 0.00 -23.40 6.11
C GLU A 117 0.14 -21.89 6.26
N PHE A 118 -0.73 -21.12 5.60
CA PHE A 118 -0.71 -19.67 5.68
C PHE A 118 -0.95 -19.19 7.12
N THR A 119 -1.92 -19.79 7.83
CA THR A 119 -2.25 -19.47 9.22
C THR A 119 -1.04 -19.63 10.13
N VAL A 120 -0.28 -20.73 9.99
CA VAL A 120 0.95 -20.95 10.77
C VAL A 120 1.96 -19.82 10.57
N HIS A 121 2.13 -19.35 9.33
CA HIS A 121 3.05 -18.26 9.03
C HIS A 121 2.60 -16.94 9.66
N VAL A 122 1.34 -16.54 9.44
CA VAL A 122 0.84 -15.25 9.95
C VAL A 122 0.69 -15.20 11.46
N THR A 123 0.39 -16.32 12.12
CA THR A 123 0.36 -16.39 13.60
C THR A 123 1.72 -16.01 14.16
N LYS A 124 2.81 -16.54 13.59
CA LYS A 124 4.15 -16.21 14.08
C LYS A 124 4.49 -14.74 13.87
N ILE A 125 4.14 -14.17 12.72
CA ILE A 125 4.35 -12.75 12.45
C ILE A 125 3.53 -11.88 13.40
N TYR A 126 2.26 -12.22 13.64
CA TYR A 126 1.42 -11.50 14.60
C TYR A 126 1.99 -11.54 16.02
N GLU A 127 2.43 -12.71 16.49
CA GLU A 127 3.06 -12.85 17.82
C GLU A 127 4.32 -12.01 17.95
N MET A 128 5.14 -11.94 16.90
CA MET A 128 6.31 -11.08 16.89
C MET A 128 5.89 -9.61 16.85
N GLN A 129 4.97 -9.23 15.98
CA GLN A 129 4.54 -7.85 15.81
C GLN A 129 3.89 -7.32 17.09
N VAL A 130 2.96 -8.07 17.69
CA VAL A 130 2.10 -7.66 18.81
C VAL A 130 2.63 -8.23 20.14
N ASN A 131 3.88 -7.91 20.47
CA ASN A 131 4.63 -8.55 21.58
C ASN A 131 4.82 -7.68 22.83
N THR A 132 4.32 -6.44 22.87
CA THR A 132 4.38 -5.57 24.06
C THR A 132 2.97 -5.22 24.55
N PRO A 133 2.78 -4.86 25.84
CA PRO A 133 1.48 -4.44 26.35
C PRO A 133 0.83 -3.30 25.52
N GLN A 134 1.64 -2.32 25.10
CA GLN A 134 1.19 -1.20 24.27
C GLN A 134 0.68 -1.66 22.91
N ARG A 135 1.42 -2.58 22.26
CA ARG A 135 1.04 -3.14 20.96
C ARG A 135 -0.22 -4.01 21.06
N ILE A 136 -0.32 -4.84 22.11
CA ILE A 136 -1.52 -5.64 22.40
C ILE A 136 -2.75 -4.73 22.58
N LEU A 137 -2.61 -3.65 23.34
CA LEU A 137 -3.69 -2.68 23.53
C LEU A 137 -4.07 -1.97 22.22
N ALA A 138 -3.10 -1.58 21.41
CA ALA A 138 -3.32 -0.93 20.12
C ALA A 138 -4.06 -1.86 19.14
N ALA A 139 -3.57 -3.09 18.96
CA ALA A 139 -4.21 -4.12 18.13
C ALA A 139 -5.64 -4.43 18.61
N SER A 140 -5.81 -4.64 19.91
CA SER A 140 -7.14 -4.89 20.52
C SER A 140 -8.10 -3.73 20.31
N ARG A 141 -7.62 -2.49 20.39
CA ARG A 141 -8.43 -1.29 20.16
C ARG A 141 -8.84 -1.18 18.68
N ALA A 142 -7.93 -1.50 17.77
CA ALA A 142 -8.21 -1.55 16.34
C ALA A 142 -9.27 -2.60 16.01
N GLU A 143 -9.12 -3.82 16.52
CA GLU A 143 -10.10 -4.89 16.37
C GLU A 143 -11.48 -4.50 16.91
N ARG A 144 -11.53 -3.90 18.10
CA ARG A 144 -12.79 -3.48 18.74
C ARG A 144 -13.51 -2.40 17.97
N SER A 145 -12.81 -1.42 17.39
CA SER A 145 -13.48 -0.36 16.62
C SER A 145 -14.15 -0.87 15.35
N MET A 146 -13.73 -2.03 14.86
CA MET A 146 -14.28 -2.65 13.66
C MET A 146 -15.54 -3.46 13.94
N ARG A 147 -15.92 -3.65 15.21
CA ARG A 147 -17.16 -4.34 15.56
C ARG A 147 -18.37 -3.56 15.04
N GLY A 148 -19.23 -4.24 14.29
CA GLY A 148 -20.44 -3.65 13.70
C GLY A 148 -20.24 -3.05 12.31
N PHE A 149 -19.00 -3.03 11.79
CA PHE A 149 -18.76 -2.74 10.37
C PHE A 149 -18.78 -4.04 9.59
N GLU A 150 -19.62 -4.09 8.55
CA GLU A 150 -19.63 -5.19 7.60
C GLU A 150 -18.29 -5.16 6.84
N ARG A 151 -17.50 -6.23 6.98
CA ARG A 151 -16.27 -6.37 6.19
C ARG A 151 -16.70 -6.66 4.76
N PRO A 152 -16.36 -5.81 3.77
CA PRO A 152 -16.60 -6.12 2.36
C PRO A 152 -16.09 -7.53 2.04
N GLN A 153 -16.80 -8.25 1.17
CA GLN A 153 -16.25 -9.49 0.59
C GLN A 153 -15.05 -9.09 -0.28
N TYR A 154 -13.84 -9.17 0.27
CA TYR A 154 -12.64 -8.60 -0.34
C TYR A 154 -12.14 -9.38 -1.57
N ARG A 155 -12.59 -10.62 -1.79
CA ARG A 155 -12.20 -11.39 -2.98
C ARG A 155 -13.05 -11.03 -4.20
N THR A 156 -12.61 -10.01 -4.94
CA THR A 156 -13.25 -9.53 -6.17
C THR A 156 -12.56 -9.99 -7.45
N LYS A 157 -11.35 -10.55 -7.35
CA LYS A 157 -10.53 -10.99 -8.49
C LYS A 157 -9.87 -12.38 -8.25
N PRO A 158 -9.30 -13.02 -9.27
CA PRO A 158 -8.52 -14.25 -9.11
C PRO A 158 -7.34 -14.12 -8.13
N TYR A 159 -6.98 -15.21 -7.45
CA TYR A 159 -5.96 -15.22 -6.38
C TYR A 159 -4.61 -14.59 -6.78
N LYS A 160 -4.08 -14.95 -7.95
CA LYS A 160 -2.78 -14.43 -8.42
C LYS A 160 -2.75 -12.91 -8.63
N GLU A 161 -3.92 -12.28 -8.82
CA GLU A 161 -4.00 -10.83 -9.01
C GLU A 161 -3.86 -10.04 -7.70
N TYR A 162 -3.83 -10.72 -6.54
CA TYR A 162 -3.53 -10.12 -5.25
C TYR A 162 -2.03 -10.09 -4.91
N CYS A 163 -1.21 -10.72 -5.74
CA CYS A 163 0.24 -10.66 -5.60
C CYS A 163 0.74 -9.31 -6.10
N HIS A 164 1.45 -8.59 -5.24
CA HIS A 164 2.13 -7.36 -5.64
C HIS A 164 3.51 -7.75 -6.19
N GLN A 165 3.92 -7.15 -7.31
CA GLN A 165 5.27 -7.36 -7.81
C GLN A 165 6.23 -6.67 -6.83
N GLU A 166 7.29 -7.37 -6.42
CA GLU A 166 8.45 -6.69 -5.86
C GLU A 166 8.87 -5.64 -6.90
N ASN A 167 8.82 -4.35 -6.55
CA ASN A 167 9.75 -3.42 -7.16
C ASN A 167 11.11 -3.86 -6.63
N SER A 168 11.69 -4.87 -7.29
CA SER A 168 13.06 -5.26 -7.04
C SER A 168 13.87 -3.99 -7.23
N SER A 169 14.38 -3.43 -6.13
CA SER A 169 15.48 -2.48 -6.15
C SER A 169 16.66 -3.22 -6.78
N GLN A 170 16.67 -3.30 -8.11
CA GLN A 170 17.85 -3.61 -8.89
C GLN A 170 18.80 -2.43 -8.69
N ASN A 171 19.75 -2.59 -7.78
CA ASN A 171 21.02 -1.88 -7.79
C ASN A 171 22.11 -2.89 -7.47
#